data_AF-A0A534R795-F1
#
_entry.id   AF-A0A534R795-F1
#
_cell.length_a   1.000
_cell.length_b   1.000
_cell.length_c   1.000
_cell.angle_alpha   90.00
_cell.angle_beta   90.00
_cell.angle_gamma   90.00
#
_symmetry.space_group_name_H-M   'P 1'
#
loop_
_entity.id
_entity.type
_entity.pdbx_description
1 polymer ?
#
loop_
_entity_poly.entity_id
_entity_poly.type
_entity_poly.pdbx_seq_one_letter_code
_entity_poly.pdbx_strand_id
1 'polypeptide(L)'
;MLPAAGLQPPACAGQPLPAAITGRYAQAGTLVARAAQSGRVKQSQRLVGKAARVLRAAARQATAPGKRARLSPACASALAATLQEAAGRAAALAAAL
;
A
#
# COMPACT_ATOMS: atom_id res chain seq x y z
N MET A 1 -15.13 4.53 -2.01
CA MET A 1 -13.83 4.88 -1.41
C MET A 1 -13.51 3.83 -0.36
N LEU A 2 -12.44 3.05 -0.53
CA LEU A 2 -12.02 2.07 0.49
C LEU A 2 -11.60 2.83 1.76
N PRO A 3 -12.13 2.50 2.96
CA PRO A 3 -11.75 3.17 4.18
C PRO A 3 -10.28 2.92 4.49
N ALA A 4 -9.56 3.96 4.94
CA ALA A 4 -8.19 3.87 5.41
C ALA A 4 -8.03 2.99 6.68
N ALA A 5 -9.12 2.40 7.18
CA ALA A 5 -9.14 1.49 8.32
C ALA A 5 -8.21 0.28 8.14
N GLY A 6 -8.00 -0.20 6.92
CA GLY A 6 -7.03 -1.27 6.63
C GLY A 6 -5.56 -0.84 6.66
N LEU A 7 -5.28 0.46 6.81
CA LEU A 7 -3.95 1.06 6.76
C LEU A 7 -3.46 1.56 8.12
N GLN A 8 -4.25 1.44 9.19
CA GLN A 8 -3.89 1.98 10.49
C GLN A 8 -3.58 0.83 11.48
N PRO A 9 -2.32 0.33 11.51
CA PRO A 9 -1.88 -0.59 12.54
C PRO A 9 -2.17 -0.01 13.92
N PRO A 10 -2.43 -0.85 14.94
CA PRO A 10 -2.63 -0.39 16.32
C PRO A 10 -1.43 0.42 16.84
N ALA A 11 -0.21 0.10 16.40
CA ALA A 11 0.99 0.85 16.72
C ALA A 11 1.00 2.31 16.19
N CYS A 12 0.10 2.64 15.27
CA CYS A 12 -0.11 3.98 14.73
C CYS A 12 -1.32 4.70 15.36
N ALA A 13 -1.96 4.11 16.36
CA ALA A 13 -3.11 4.72 17.03
C ALA A 13 -2.71 6.09 17.63
N GLY A 14 -3.53 7.11 17.38
CA GLY A 14 -3.27 8.48 17.83
C GLY A 14 -2.21 9.24 17.02
N GLN A 15 -1.63 8.66 15.97
CA GLN A 15 -0.66 9.34 15.10
C GLN A 15 -1.21 9.54 13.69
N PRO A 16 -1.16 10.77 13.13
CA PRO A 16 -1.60 11.01 11.76
C PRO A 16 -0.65 10.35 10.76
N LEU A 17 -1.19 9.49 9.90
CA LEU A 17 -0.42 8.89 8.81
C LEU A 17 -0.02 9.96 7.78
N PRO A 18 1.22 9.95 7.27
CA PRO A 18 1.66 10.86 6.22
C PRO A 18 0.78 10.77 4.97
N ALA A 19 0.34 11.92 4.44
CA ALA A 19 -0.50 12.00 3.25
C ALA A 19 0.08 11.27 2.03
N ALA A 20 1.42 11.23 1.92
CA ALA A 20 2.12 10.52 0.86
C ALA A 20 1.94 8.99 0.93
N ILE A 21 1.78 8.43 2.13
CA ILE A 21 1.56 6.99 2.34
C ILE A 21 0.09 6.66 2.10
N THR A 22 -0.82 7.45 2.68
CA THR A 22 -2.27 7.27 2.48
C THR A 22 -2.64 7.41 1.00
N GLY A 23 -2.08 8.39 0.30
CA GLY A 23 -2.28 8.58 -1.14
C GLY A 23 -1.78 7.40 -1.98
N ARG A 24 -0.62 6.82 -1.65
CA ARG A 24 -0.13 5.61 -2.34
C ARG A 24 -1.00 4.39 -2.07
N TYR A 25 -1.48 4.22 -0.85
CA TYR A 25 -2.40 3.14 -0.54
C TYR A 25 -3.72 3.26 -1.33
N ALA A 26 -4.31 4.46 -1.37
CA ALA A 26 -5.49 4.73 -2.18
C ALA A 26 -5.25 4.51 -3.68
N GLN A 27 -4.07 4.90 -4.19
CA GLN A 27 -3.67 4.64 -5.57
C GLN A 27 -3.58 3.14 -5.86
N ALA A 28 -2.98 2.36 -4.96
CA ALA A 28 -2.90 0.90 -5.10
C ALA A 28 -4.29 0.26 -5.13
N GLY A 29 -5.20 0.68 -4.22
CA GLY A 29 -6.60 0.23 -4.25
C GLY A 29 -7.31 0.55 -5.56
N THR A 30 -7.07 1.74 -6.11
CA THR A 30 -7.63 2.14 -7.42
C THR A 30 -7.10 1.27 -8.57
N LEU A 31 -5.81 0.90 -8.54
CA LEU A 31 -5.21 0.02 -9.54
C LEU A 31 -5.81 -1.39 -9.50
N VAL A 32 -6.03 -1.95 -8.29
CA VAL A 32 -6.69 -3.24 -8.11
C VAL A 32 -8.14 -3.18 -8.60
N ALA A 33 -8.89 -2.14 -8.24
CA ALA A 33 -10.27 -1.96 -8.72
C ALA A 33 -10.34 -1.85 -10.26
N ARG A 34 -9.39 -1.16 -10.88
CA ARG A 34 -9.30 -1.09 -12.35
C ARG A 34 -8.92 -2.43 -12.98
N ALA A 35 -8.10 -3.24 -12.30
CA ALA A 35 -7.76 -4.58 -12.76
C ALA A 35 -8.99 -5.49 -12.81
N ALA A 36 -9.85 -5.41 -11.80
CA ALA A 36 -11.11 -6.15 -11.76
C ALA A 36 -12.07 -5.75 -12.90
N GLN A 37 -12.06 -4.49 -13.32
CA GLN A 37 -12.93 -3.96 -14.39
C GLN A 37 -12.38 -4.15 -15.82
N SER A 38 -11.09 -4.50 -15.96
CA SER A 38 -10.39 -4.52 -17.25
C SER A 38 -10.93 -5.58 -18.23
N GLY A 39 -11.42 -6.71 -17.72
CA GLY A 39 -11.82 -7.88 -18.53
C GLY A 39 -10.67 -8.58 -19.30
N ARG A 40 -9.50 -7.94 -19.40
CA ARG A 40 -8.31 -8.44 -20.10
C ARG A 40 -7.25 -8.90 -19.12
N VAL A 41 -6.94 -10.20 -19.14
CA VAL A 41 -5.99 -10.87 -18.23
C VAL A 41 -4.64 -10.14 -18.15
N LYS A 42 -3.95 -9.92 -19.27
CA LYS A 42 -2.64 -9.23 -19.30
C LYS A 42 -2.68 -7.83 -18.70
N GLN A 43 -3.78 -7.11 -18.89
CA GLN A 43 -3.95 -5.76 -18.33
C GLN A 43 -4.24 -5.83 -16.83
N SER A 44 -5.04 -6.80 -16.38
CA SER A 44 -5.29 -7.04 -14.96
C SER A 44 -3.99 -7.39 -14.23
N GLN A 45 -3.19 -8.34 -14.74
CA GLN A 45 -1.85 -8.67 -14.22
C GLN A 45 -0.98 -7.42 -14.08
N ARG A 46 -0.90 -6.59 -15.14
CA ARG A 46 -0.08 -5.36 -15.15
C ARG A 46 -0.55 -4.33 -14.12
N LEU A 47 -1.87 -4.14 -13.97
CA LEU A 47 -2.45 -3.20 -13.02
C LEU A 47 -2.22 -3.65 -11.58
N VAL A 48 -2.44 -4.93 -11.27
CA VAL A 48 -2.18 -5.49 -9.94
C VAL A 48 -0.67 -5.46 -9.63
N GLY A 49 0.19 -5.80 -10.59
CA GLY A 49 1.65 -5.68 -10.43
C GLY A 49 2.10 -4.25 -10.18
N LYS A 50 1.44 -3.25 -10.79
CA LYS A 50 1.68 -1.83 -10.48
C LYS A 50 1.23 -1.48 -9.06
N ALA A 51 0.08 -2.00 -8.60
CA ALA A 51 -0.38 -1.82 -7.23
C ALA A 51 0.65 -2.35 -6.21
N ALA A 52 1.20 -3.54 -6.45
CA ALA A 52 2.26 -4.12 -5.62
C ALA A 52 3.49 -3.20 -5.52
N ARG A 53 3.94 -2.61 -6.64
CA ARG A 53 5.08 -1.68 -6.65
C ARG A 53 4.79 -0.40 -5.86
N VAL A 54 3.59 0.16 -6.00
CA VAL A 54 3.18 1.37 -5.25
C VAL A 54 3.16 1.09 -3.75
N LEU A 55 2.66 -0.07 -3.33
CA LEU A 55 2.64 -0.48 -1.92
C LEU A 55 4.07 -0.67 -1.36
N ARG A 56 4.98 -1.29 -2.10
CA ARG A 56 6.41 -1.38 -1.70
C ARG A 56 7.06 -0.01 -1.55
N ALA A 57 6.77 0.92 -2.45
CA ALA A 57 7.28 2.28 -2.34
C ALA A 57 6.73 3.01 -1.11
N ALA A 58 5.45 2.80 -0.78
CA ALA A 58 4.86 3.32 0.45
C ALA A 58 5.51 2.72 1.71
N ALA A 59 5.78 1.42 1.72
CA ALA A 59 6.46 0.74 2.83
C ALA A 59 7.86 1.33 3.08
N ARG A 60 8.64 1.51 2.01
CA ARG A 60 9.98 2.12 2.11
C ARG A 60 9.93 3.55 2.65
N GLN A 61 8.87 4.29 2.36
CA GLN A 61 8.68 5.65 2.86
C GLN A 61 8.23 5.70 4.31
N ALA A 62 7.47 4.71 4.77
CA ALA A 62 7.09 4.61 6.18
C ALA A 62 8.32 4.53 7.10
N THR A 63 9.37 3.84 6.66
CA THR A 63 10.62 3.65 7.42
C THR A 63 11.75 4.61 7.01
N ALA A 64 11.52 5.49 6.03
CA ALA A 64 12.58 6.38 5.55
C ALA A 64 12.92 7.43 6.62
N PRO A 65 14.19 7.54 7.05
CA PRO A 65 14.60 8.58 7.99
C PRO A 65 14.49 9.97 7.33
N GLY A 66 13.84 10.93 8.01
CA GLY A 66 13.77 12.32 7.57
C GLY A 66 12.47 13.04 7.96
N LYS A 67 12.41 14.35 7.71
CA LYS A 67 11.30 15.27 8.09
C LYS A 67 9.89 14.86 7.60
N ARG A 68 9.78 13.83 6.75
CA ARG A 68 8.52 13.32 6.18
C ARG A 68 7.92 12.15 6.97
N ALA A 69 8.70 11.43 7.75
CA ALA A 69 8.19 10.36 8.62
C ALA A 69 7.88 10.94 10.00
N ARG A 70 6.74 11.62 10.14
CA ARG A 70 6.18 12.05 11.44
C ARG A 70 5.58 10.85 12.20
N LEU A 71 6.21 9.69 12.11
CA LEU A 71 5.76 8.45 12.72
C LEU A 71 6.71 8.07 13.82
N SER A 72 6.18 7.50 14.91
CA SER A 72 7.04 6.81 15.87
C SER A 72 7.74 5.64 15.16
N PRO A 73 8.94 5.22 15.63
CA PRO A 73 9.62 4.06 15.06
C PRO A 73 8.75 2.80 15.04
N ALA A 74 7.93 2.60 16.08
CA ALA A 74 6.99 1.48 16.19
C ALA A 74 5.86 1.55 15.16
N CYS A 75 5.27 2.73 14.94
CA CYS A 75 4.27 2.90 13.88
C CYS A 75 4.90 2.73 12.50
N ALA A 76 6.08 3.32 12.26
CA ALA A 76 6.80 3.23 11.00
C ALA A 76 7.07 1.77 10.60
N SER A 77 7.54 0.94 11.53
CA SER A 77 7.80 -0.48 11.29
C SER A 77 6.51 -1.28 11.06
N ALA A 78 5.48 -1.10 11.89
CA ALA A 78 4.20 -1.78 11.73
C ALA A 78 3.50 -1.43 10.42
N LEU A 79 3.54 -0.15 10.04
CA LEU A 79 2.98 0.35 8.78
C LEU A 79 3.74 -0.20 7.58
N ALA A 80 5.08 -0.22 7.63
CA ALA A 80 5.88 -0.82 6.58
C ALA A 80 5.60 -2.31 6.41
N ALA A 81 5.49 -3.07 7.50
CA ALA A 81 5.14 -4.49 7.47
C ALA A 81 3.77 -4.73 6.81
N THR A 82 2.76 -3.95 7.22
CA THR A 82 1.40 -4.02 6.65
C THR A 82 1.40 -3.74 5.14
N LEU A 83 2.14 -2.71 4.72
CA LEU A 83 2.28 -2.35 3.30
C LEU A 83 3.06 -3.38 2.49
N GLN A 84 4.08 -4.00 3.07
CA GLN A 84 4.85 -5.07 2.43
C GLN A 84 4.00 -6.33 2.25
N GLU A 85 3.25 -6.73 3.26
CA GLU A 85 2.31 -7.85 3.19
C GLU A 85 1.27 -7.63 2.09
N ALA A 86 0.65 -6.45 2.05
CA ALA A 86 -0.28 -6.08 0.98
C ALA A 86 0.37 -6.12 -0.40
N ALA A 87 1.63 -5.68 -0.51
CA ALA A 87 2.38 -5.75 -1.76
C ALA A 87 2.70 -7.20 -2.17
N GLY A 88 2.99 -8.07 -1.22
CA GLY A 88 3.21 -9.50 -1.44
C GLY A 88 1.96 -10.17 -2.00
N ARG A 89 0.81 -9.95 -1.36
CA ARG A 89 -0.49 -10.45 -1.83
C ARG A 89 -0.84 -9.94 -3.22
N ALA A 90 -0.63 -8.65 -3.49
CA ALA A 90 -0.86 -8.10 -4.83
C ALA A 90 0.08 -8.72 -5.87
N ALA A 91 1.37 -8.93 -5.54
CA ALA A 91 2.30 -9.57 -6.46
C ALA A 91 1.92 -11.04 -6.75
N ALA A 92 1.51 -11.79 -5.72
CA ALA A 92 1.02 -13.16 -5.88
C ALA A 92 -0.25 -13.22 -6.75
N LEU A 93 -1.21 -12.33 -6.49
CA LEU A 93 -2.42 -12.20 -7.32
C LEU A 93 -2.07 -11.87 -8.78
N ALA A 94 -1.12 -10.94 -9.01
CA ALA A 94 -0.69 -10.59 -10.36
C ALA A 94 -0.03 -11.77 -11.10
N ALA A 95 0.61 -12.69 -10.39
CA ALA A 95 1.22 -13.89 -10.98
C ALA A 95 0.20 -15.03 -11.20
N ALA A 96 -0.93 -15.00 -10.50
CA ALA A 96 -2.00 -16.00 -10.57
C ALA A 96 -3.15 -15.61 -11.53
N LEU A 97 -3.25 -14.33 -11.92
CA LEU A 97 -4.10 -13.87 -13.02
C LEU A 97 -3.55 -14.38 -14.34
#